data_AF-A0A8S4QKE4-F1
#
_entry.id   AF-A0A8S4QKE4-F1
#
_cell.length_a   1.000
_cell.length_b   1.000
_cell.length_c   1.000
_cell.angle_alpha   90.00
_cell.angle_beta   90.00
_cell.angle_gamma   90.00
#
_symmetry.space_group_name_H-M   'P 1'
#
loop_
_entity.id
_entity.type
_entity.pdbx_description
1 polymer ?
#
loop_
_entity_poly.entity_id
_entity_poly.type
_entity_poly.pdbx_seq_one_letter_code
_entity_poly.pdbx_strand_id
1 'polypeptide(L)'
;MTAEREEVVDFVAPYFEQTGILIVIRKPVRKTSLFKFMTVLRTEVWLSIVAALLLTGFMIWLLEKYSPYSARNNPDAYPYPCR
;
A
#
# COMPACT_ATOMS: atom_id res chain seq x y z
N MET A 1 -16.07 41.07 -25.96
CA MET A 1 -16.81 41.59 -27.12
C MET A 1 -17.34 40.40 -27.90
N THR A 2 -18.62 40.42 -28.25
CA THR A 2 -19.30 39.37 -29.04
C THR A 2 -19.81 40.01 -30.31
N ALA A 3 -19.64 39.35 -31.46
CA ALA A 3 -19.93 39.92 -32.78
C ALA A 3 -21.35 40.51 -32.90
N GLU A 4 -22.36 39.86 -32.32
CA GLU A 4 -23.76 40.33 -32.35
C GLU A 4 -23.97 41.71 -31.71
N ARG A 5 -23.11 42.12 -30.76
CA ARG A 5 -23.24 43.41 -30.08
C ARG A 5 -22.59 44.56 -30.87
N GLU A 6 -21.65 44.24 -31.74
CA GLU A 6 -20.88 45.20 -32.53
C GLU A 6 -21.67 45.72 -33.74
N GLU A 7 -22.75 45.02 -34.14
CA GLU A 7 -23.64 45.46 -35.22
C GLU A 7 -24.56 46.64 -34.83
N VAL A 8 -24.83 46.80 -33.53
CA VAL A 8 -25.79 47.80 -33.04
C VAL A 8 -25.10 49.00 -32.39
N VAL A 9 -23.88 48.85 -31.89
CA VAL A 9 -23.16 49.86 -31.12
C VAL A 9 -21.65 49.79 -31.38
N ASP A 10 -21.02 50.94 -31.59
CA ASP A 10 -19.55 51.06 -31.70
C ASP A 10 -18.87 50.99 -30.34
N PHE A 11 -17.79 50.20 -30.25
CA PHE A 11 -16.96 50.06 -29.06
C PHE A 11 -15.60 50.76 -29.21
N VAL A 12 -15.05 51.25 -28.11
CA VAL A 12 -13.68 51.76 -28.03
C VAL A 12 -12.70 50.59 -27.95
N ALA A 13 -11.47 50.78 -28.43
CA ALA A 13 -10.41 49.77 -28.40
C ALA A 13 -10.24 49.14 -27.00
N PRO A 14 -10.17 47.80 -26.89
CA PRO A 14 -10.08 47.12 -25.60
C PRO A 14 -8.77 47.47 -24.89
N TYR A 15 -8.88 47.95 -23.65
CA TYR A 15 -7.72 48.21 -22.78
C TYR A 15 -7.08 46.93 -22.24
N PHE A 16 -7.86 45.85 -22.16
CA PHE A 16 -7.39 44.51 -21.78
C PHE A 16 -7.62 43.54 -22.93
N GLU A 17 -6.61 42.72 -23.20
CA GLU A 17 -6.70 41.57 -24.12
C GLU A 17 -7.92 40.72 -23.75
N GLN A 18 -8.67 40.25 -24.76
CA GLN A 18 -9.82 39.41 -24.54
C GLN A 18 -9.38 38.03 -24.04
N THR A 19 -9.30 37.91 -22.71
CA THR A 19 -8.98 36.65 -22.04
C THR A 19 -10.14 35.67 -22.15
N GLY A 20 -9.81 34.38 -22.30
CA GLY A 20 -10.79 33.29 -22.35
C GLY A 20 -11.37 32.95 -20.98
N ILE A 21 -12.33 32.02 -20.96
CA ILE A 21 -12.93 31.51 -19.73
C ILE A 21 -12.10 30.32 -19.23
N LEU A 22 -11.72 30.35 -17.95
CA LEU A 22 -11.00 29.27 -17.28
C LEU A 22 -11.86 28.67 -16.17
N ILE A 23 -11.86 27.35 -16.05
CA ILE A 23 -12.54 26.63 -14.98
C ILE A 23 -11.53 26.32 -13.88
N VAL A 24 -11.75 26.86 -12.68
CA VAL A 24 -10.93 26.58 -11.51
C VAL A 24 -11.66 25.58 -10.61
N ILE A 25 -10.96 24.51 -10.20
CA ILE A 25 -11.49 23.48 -9.31
C ILE A 25 -10.71 23.50 -7.99
N ARG A 26 -11.41 23.25 -6.88
CA ARG A 26 -10.77 23.10 -5.56
C ARG A 26 -9.77 21.94 -5.58
N LYS A 27 -8.56 22.18 -5.05
CA LYS A 27 -7.54 21.14 -4.88
C LYS A 27 -8.11 19.94 -4.09
N PRO A 28 -8.02 18.71 -4.60
CA PRO A 28 -8.55 17.55 -3.90
C PRO A 28 -7.73 17.28 -2.63
N VAL A 29 -8.42 17.10 -1.51
CA VAL A 29 -7.79 16.72 -0.23
C VAL A 29 -7.53 15.21 -0.28
N ARG A 30 -6.26 14.81 -0.32
CA ARG A 30 -5.86 13.40 -0.25
C ARG A 30 -6.02 12.91 1.19
N LYS A 31 -6.94 11.98 1.43
CA LYS A 31 -7.02 11.27 2.71
C LYS A 31 -5.81 10.34 2.82
N THR A 32 -4.93 10.57 3.78
CA THR A 32 -3.85 9.65 4.12
C THR A 32 -4.45 8.52 4.95
N SER A 33 -4.21 7.27 4.54
CA SER A 33 -4.59 6.08 5.30
C SER A 33 -3.33 5.29 5.60
N LEU A 34 -3.17 4.89 6.87
CA LEU A 34 -2.03 4.08 7.32
C LEU A 34 -2.01 2.70 6.65
N PHE A 35 -3.18 2.15 6.32
CA PHE A 35 -3.31 0.84 5.68
C PHE A 35 -3.13 0.88 4.16
N LYS A 36 -2.79 2.04 3.57
CA LYS A 36 -2.47 2.13 2.14
C LYS A 36 -1.23 1.30 1.77
N PHE A 37 -0.37 0.99 2.74
CA PHE A 37 0.74 0.08 2.54
C PHE A 37 0.30 -1.37 2.27
N MET A 38 -0.83 -1.81 2.86
CA MET A 38 -1.32 -3.18 2.67
C MET A 38 -1.77 -3.47 1.23
N THR A 39 -2.11 -2.43 0.45
CA THR A 39 -2.51 -2.58 -0.95
C THR A 39 -1.33 -2.76 -1.91
N VAL A 40 -0.09 -2.66 -1.42
CA VAL A 40 1.12 -2.88 -2.24
C VAL A 40 1.23 -4.35 -2.63
N LEU A 41 0.78 -5.27 -1.78
CA LEU A 41 0.77 -6.69 -2.04
C LEU A 41 -0.66 -7.20 -2.20
N ARG A 42 -0.79 -8.21 -3.07
CA ARG A 42 -2.01 -8.98 -3.28
C ARG A 42 -2.39 -9.77 -2.03
N THR A 43 -3.69 -9.93 -1.76
CA THR A 43 -4.19 -10.65 -0.58
C THR A 43 -3.77 -12.12 -0.59
N GLU A 44 -3.64 -12.70 -1.78
CA GLU A 44 -3.15 -14.06 -1.99
C GLU A 44 -1.72 -14.23 -1.44
N VAL A 45 -0.87 -13.23 -1.66
CA VAL A 45 0.53 -13.25 -1.20
C VAL A 45 0.61 -13.12 0.33
N TRP A 46 -0.21 -12.26 0.93
CA TRP A 46 -0.30 -12.14 2.39
C TRP A 46 -0.66 -13.47 3.06
N LEU A 47 -1.65 -14.18 2.54
CA LEU A 47 -2.04 -15.49 3.05
C LEU A 47 -0.91 -16.51 2.89
N SER A 48 -0.16 -16.47 1.78
CA SER A 48 0.98 -17.36 1.56
C SER A 48 2.12 -17.14 2.57
N ILE A 49 2.40 -15.89 2.95
CA ILE A 49 3.42 -15.56 3.96
C ILE A 49 3.01 -16.14 5.31
N VAL A 50 1.76 -15.92 5.73
CA VAL A 50 1.24 -16.45 6.99
C VAL A 50 1.28 -17.98 6.98
N ALA A 51 0.84 -18.62 5.89
CA ALA A 51 0.89 -20.07 5.76
C ALA A 51 2.31 -20.64 5.81
N ALA A 52 3.28 -19.99 5.16
CA ALA A 52 4.68 -20.39 5.20
C ALA A 52 5.27 -20.28 6.61
N LEU A 53 4.97 -19.22 7.35
CA LEU A 53 5.40 -19.05 8.74
C LEU A 53 4.82 -20.14 9.65
N LEU A 54 3.54 -20.47 9.50
CA LEU A 54 2.92 -21.55 10.26
C LEU A 54 3.49 -22.92 9.91
N LEU A 55 3.69 -23.19 8.62
CA LEU A 55 4.25 -24.46 8.14
C LEU A 55 5.68 -24.65 8.62
N THR A 56 6.52 -23.63 8.54
CA THR A 56 7.91 -23.70 9.04
C THR A 56 7.94 -23.92 10.55
N GLY A 57 7.12 -23.21 11.33
CA GLY A 57 6.99 -23.46 12.76
C GLY A 57 6.51 -24.88 13.09
N PHE A 58 5.52 -25.38 12.35
CA PHE A 58 5.04 -26.76 12.49
C PHE A 58 6.12 -27.78 12.14
N MET A 59 6.90 -27.54 11.09
CA MET A 59 7.99 -28.43 10.68
C MET A 59 9.11 -28.46 11.71
N ILE A 60 9.47 -27.30 12.29
CA ILE A 60 10.44 -27.24 13.40
C ILE A 60 9.93 -28.04 14.60
N TRP A 61 8.67 -27.85 14.99
CA TRP A 61 8.07 -28.62 16.09
C TRP A 61 8.10 -30.14 15.84
N LEU A 62 7.78 -30.57 14.62
CA LEU A 62 7.82 -31.97 14.24
C LEU A 62 9.26 -32.53 14.33
N LEU A 63 10.24 -31.80 13.82
CA LEU A 63 11.65 -32.20 13.89
C LEU A 63 12.17 -32.26 15.33
N GLU A 64 11.77 -31.33 16.19
CA GLU A 64 12.11 -31.41 17.62
C GLU A 64 11.48 -32.62 18.31
N LYS A 65 10.25 -32.96 17.94
CA LYS A 65 9.52 -34.07 18.57
C LYS A 65 10.05 -35.45 18.17
N TYR A 66 10.45 -35.63 16.91
CA TYR A 66 10.83 -36.93 16.37
C TYR A 66 12.33 -37.11 16.15
N SER A 67 13.14 -36.05 16.16
CA SER A 67 14.58 -36.23 15.98
C SER A 67 15.24 -36.83 17.24
N PRO A 68 16.11 -37.85 17.08
CA PRO A 68 16.89 -38.43 18.18
C PRO A 68 18.07 -37.55 18.59
N TYR A 69 18.28 -36.43 17.88
CA TYR A 69 19.35 -35.46 18.14
C TYR A 69 18.91 -34.32 19.06
N SER A 70 17.62 -34.23 19.40
CA SER A 70 17.12 -33.25 20.36
C SER A 70 17.46 -33.67 21.78
N ALA A 71 18.05 -32.76 22.55
CA ALA A 71 18.39 -33.00 23.95
C ALA A 71 17.17 -33.29 24.84
N ARG A 72 15.96 -32.92 24.41
CA ARG A 72 14.71 -33.28 25.10
C ARG A 72 14.32 -34.75 24.92
N ASN A 73 14.79 -35.41 23.85
CA ASN A 73 14.42 -36.78 23.49
C ASN A 73 15.53 -37.80 23.77
N ASN A 74 16.80 -37.37 23.82
CA ASN A 74 17.95 -38.24 24.11
C ASN A 74 18.86 -37.65 25.20
N PRO A 75 18.46 -37.74 26.49
CA PRO A 75 19.21 -37.15 27.60
C PRO A 75 20.58 -37.82 27.82
N ASP A 76 20.73 -39.09 27.43
CA ASP A 76 21.95 -39.86 27.64
C ASP A 76 23.11 -39.41 26.72
N ALA A 77 22.79 -38.88 25.54
CA ALA A 77 23.79 -38.35 24.61
C ALA A 77 24.25 -36.91 24.94
N TYR A 78 23.49 -36.17 25.76
CA TYR A 78 23.73 -34.75 26.03
C TYR A 78 23.65 -34.45 27.55
N PRO A 79 24.76 -34.62 28.30
CA PRO A 79 24.78 -34.52 29.77
C PRO A 79 24.75 -33.08 30.32
N TYR A 80 24.76 -32.06 29.46
CA TYR A 80 24.68 -30.65 29.86
C TYR A 80 23.25 -30.12 29.73
N PRO A 81 22.82 -29.21 30.63
CA PRO A 81 21.48 -28.63 30.57
C PRO A 81 21.33 -27.83 29.27
N CYS A 82 20.45 -28.31 28.39
CA CYS A 82 20.08 -27.58 27.19
C CYS A 82 19.04 -26.51 27.56
N ARG A 83 19.27 -25.26 27.12
CA ARG A 83 18.40 -24.11 27.37
C ARG A 83 17.13 -24.20 26.54
#